data_AF-A0A843HXX0-F1
#
_entry.id   AF-A0A843HXX0-F1
#
_cell.length_a   1.000
_cell.length_b   1.000
_cell.length_c   1.000
_cell.angle_alpha   90.00
_cell.angle_beta   90.00
_cell.angle_gamma   90.00
#
_symmetry.space_group_name_H-M   'P 1'
#
loop_
_entity.id
_entity.type
_entity.pdbx_description
1 polymer ?
#
loop_
_entity_poly.entity_id
_entity_poly.type
_entity_poly.pdbx_seq_one_letter_code
_entity_poly.pdbx_strand_id
1 'polypeptide(L)'
;MYAIQNIKTGKFVYGTDYRYGKVGESHHQRTSNCQMLTYDDYYVAADDFRHRRCGKDYRIVVLKTVEVKRVIEFDMEDRYLTYWEKKENKNAENRTE
;
A
#
# COMPACT_ATOMS: atom_id res chain seq x y z
N MET A 1 -2.96 16.73 0.02
CA MET A 1 -2.45 15.44 0.52
C MET A 1 -0.97 15.33 0.24
N TYR A 2 -0.25 14.66 1.13
CA TYR A 2 1.18 14.41 1.05
C TYR A 2 1.44 12.90 1.05
N ALA A 3 2.59 12.48 0.53
CA ALA A 3 3.06 11.10 0.61
C ALA A 3 4.59 11.04 0.65
N ILE A 4 5.14 9.87 0.97
CA ILE A 4 6.58 9.62 0.95
C ILE A 4 6.91 8.76 -0.27
N GLN A 5 7.88 9.20 -1.07
CA GLN A 5 8.27 8.56 -2.32
C GLN A 5 9.78 8.26 -2.33
N ASN A 6 10.15 7.06 -2.79
CA ASN A 6 11.54 6.75 -3.09
C ASN A 6 11.99 7.51 -4.35
N ILE A 7 13.08 8.26 -4.26
CA ILE A 7 13.56 9.15 -5.30
C ILE A 7 13.99 8.37 -6.55
N LYS A 8 14.71 7.26 -6.36
CA LYS A 8 15.28 6.48 -7.47
C LYS A 8 14.22 5.67 -8.23
N THR A 9 13.30 5.05 -7.51
CA THR A 9 12.33 4.13 -8.09
C THR A 9 10.99 4.77 -8.42
N GLY A 10 10.71 5.97 -7.88
CA GLY A 10 9.39 6.60 -7.98
C GLY A 10 8.28 5.91 -7.20
N LYS A 11 8.57 4.79 -6.52
CA LYS A 11 7.58 4.04 -5.73
C LYS A 11 7.22 4.78 -4.45
N PHE A 12 5.97 4.65 -4.03
CA PHE A 12 5.46 5.23 -2.80
C PHE A 12 5.64 4.30 -1.61
N VAL A 13 5.94 4.87 -0.45
CA VAL A 13 5.98 4.13 0.82
C VAL A 13 4.54 3.83 1.24
N TYR A 14 4.26 2.56 1.54
CA TYR A 14 2.97 2.11 2.08
C TYR A 14 3.10 1.40 3.44
N GLY A 15 4.33 1.15 3.88
CA GLY A 15 4.61 0.48 5.14
C GLY A 15 6.09 0.46 5.43
N THR A 16 6.44 0.01 6.63
CA THR A 16 7.82 -0.08 7.10
C THR A 16 7.99 -1.38 7.84
N ASP A 17 9.00 -2.17 7.48
CA ASP A 17 9.35 -3.37 8.22
C ASP A 17 10.36 -3.01 9.32
N TYR A 18 9.85 -2.94 10.54
CA TYR A 18 10.62 -2.56 11.72
C TYR A 18 11.54 -3.68 12.22
N ARG A 19 11.40 -4.92 11.74
CA ARG A 19 12.21 -6.07 12.21
C ARG A 19 13.67 -5.97 11.79
N TYR A 20 13.93 -5.26 10.69
CA TYR A 20 15.27 -5.09 10.12
C TYR A 20 16.00 -3.86 10.65
N GLY A 21 15.38 -3.07 11.52
CA GLY A 21 16.04 -1.91 12.13
C GLY A 21 16.91 -2.32 13.30
N LYS A 22 18.19 -2.66 13.07
CA LYS A 22 19.17 -2.61 14.16
C LYS A 22 19.38 -1.17 14.61
N VAL A 23 19.91 -0.98 15.81
CA VAL A 23 20.26 0.37 16.33
C VAL A 23 21.28 0.99 15.36
N GLY A 24 20.90 2.08 14.70
CA GLY A 24 21.73 2.77 13.70
C GLY A 24 21.45 2.42 12.23
N GLU A 25 20.63 1.40 11.93
CA GLU A 25 20.27 1.02 10.56
C GLU A 25 18.92 1.62 10.14
N SER A 26 18.79 1.85 8.83
CA SER A 26 17.55 2.35 8.19
C SER A 26 16.53 1.22 8.12
N HIS A 27 15.28 1.48 8.52
CA HIS A 27 14.24 0.47 8.39
C HIS A 27 13.96 0.16 6.90
N HIS A 28 13.61 -1.08 6.62
CA HIS A 28 13.21 -1.47 5.27
C HIS A 28 11.84 -0.89 4.94
N GLN A 29 11.81 0.16 4.13
CA GLN A 29 10.57 0.75 3.66
C GLN A 29 9.93 -0.17 2.63
N ARG A 30 8.65 -0.47 2.81
CA ARG A 30 7.84 -1.19 1.83
C ARG A 30 7.32 -0.18 0.83
N THR A 31 7.71 -0.36 -0.44
CA THR A 31 7.38 0.57 -1.53
C THR A 31 6.57 -0.11 -2.64
N SER A 32 5.64 0.62 -3.24
CA SER A 32 4.76 0.13 -4.31
C SER A 32 4.40 1.24 -5.29
N ASN A 33 3.99 0.86 -6.52
CA ASN A 33 3.40 1.79 -7.48
C ASN A 33 1.90 1.98 -7.26
N CYS A 34 1.23 1.03 -6.60
CA CYS A 34 -0.23 0.97 -6.48
C CYS A 34 -0.73 1.14 -5.03
N GLN A 35 0.18 1.19 -4.06
CA GLN A 35 -0.14 1.38 -2.65
C GLN A 35 0.69 2.54 -2.12
N MET A 36 0.07 3.38 -1.30
CA MET A 36 0.67 4.60 -0.78
C MET A 36 -0.01 4.98 0.53
N LEU A 37 0.79 5.38 1.52
CA LEU A 37 0.29 6.12 2.68
C LEU A 37 0.18 7.60 2.33
N THR A 38 -0.98 8.17 2.65
CA THR A 38 -1.30 9.57 2.41
C THR A 38 -1.52 10.29 3.72
N TYR A 39 -1.11 11.55 3.76
CA TYR A 39 -1.25 12.42 4.92
C TYR A 39 -2.00 13.69 4.51
N ASP A 40 -2.84 14.18 5.41
CA ASP A 40 -3.62 15.40 5.17
C ASP A 40 -2.75 16.66 5.24
N ASP A 41 -1.68 16.60 6.04
CA ASP A 41 -0.82 17.74 6.36
C ASP A 41 0.69 17.41 6.23
N TYR A 42 1.49 18.43 5.95
CA TYR A 42 2.93 18.32 5.78
C TYR A 42 3.64 17.89 7.07
N TYR A 43 3.26 18.44 8.22
CA TYR A 43 3.91 18.15 9.50
C TYR A 43 3.72 16.69 9.90
N VAL A 44 2.53 16.13 9.65
CA VAL A 44 2.25 14.70 9.87
C VAL A 44 3.12 13.84 8.95
N ALA A 45 3.23 14.19 7.68
CA ALA A 45 4.11 13.48 6.74
C ALA A 45 5.59 13.56 7.15
N ALA A 46 6.04 14.73 7.63
CA ALA A 46 7.40 14.96 8.08
C ALA A 46 7.73 14.20 9.38
N ASP A 47 6.77 14.10 10.29
CA ASP A 47 6.90 13.30 11.49
C ASP A 47 7.02 11.81 11.17
N ASP A 48 6.13 11.27 10.33
CA ASP A 48 6.16 9.86 9.96
C ASP A 48 7.41 9.52 9.10
N PHE A 49 7.88 10.44 8.27
CA PHE A 49 9.15 10.30 7.54
C PHE A 49 10.33 10.06 8.49
N ARG A 50 10.39 10.80 9.61
CA ARG A 50 11.42 10.63 10.63
C ARG A 50 11.25 9.33 11.42
N HIS A 51 10.04 9.04 11.88
CA HIS A 51 9.74 7.82 12.64
C HIS A 51 10.09 6.55 11.86
N ARG A 52 9.74 6.52 10.57
CA ARG A 52 10.09 5.42 9.67
C ARG A 52 11.58 5.33 9.36
N ARG A 53 12.37 6.35 9.71
CA ARG A 53 13.79 6.51 9.33
C ARG A 53 13.97 6.52 7.81
N CYS A 54 13.09 7.20 7.09
CA CYS A 54 13.26 7.42 5.67
C CYS A 54 14.56 8.22 5.43
N GLY A 55 15.56 7.57 4.83
CA GLY A 55 16.85 8.19 4.55
C GLY A 55 16.82 9.11 3.33
N LYS A 56 18.02 9.53 2.90
CA LYS A 56 18.23 10.42 1.74
C LYS A 56 17.65 9.92 0.41
N ASP A 57 17.30 8.64 0.32
CA ASP A 57 16.71 8.03 -0.88
C ASP A 57 15.20 8.27 -0.98
N TYR A 58 14.61 8.98 -0.01
CA TYR A 58 13.19 9.28 0.05
C TYR A 58 12.95 10.79 0.11
N ARG A 59 11.76 11.20 -0.34
CA ARG A 59 11.27 12.57 -0.26
C ARG A 59 9.79 12.61 0.09
N ILE A 60 9.33 13.71 0.67
CA ILE A 60 7.92 14.02 0.81
C ILE A 60 7.46 14.69 -0.48
N VAL A 61 6.33 14.26 -1.02
CA VAL A 61 5.72 14.81 -2.23
C VAL A 61 4.31 15.28 -1.94
N VAL A 62 3.91 16.36 -2.60
CA VAL A 62 2.53 16.85 -2.61
C VAL A 62 1.78 16.13 -3.72
N LEU A 63 0.63 15.56 -3.37
CA LEU A 63 -0.26 14.87 -4.31
C LEU A 63 -1.34 15.83 -4.81
N LYS A 64 -1.77 15.61 -6.04
CA LYS A 64 -3.05 16.15 -6.53
C LYS A 64 -4.21 15.54 -5.73
N THR A 65 -5.35 16.22 -5.72
CA THR A 65 -6.60 15.71 -5.16
C THR A 65 -6.97 14.36 -5.79
N VAL A 66 -7.46 13.42 -4.98
CA VAL A 66 -7.90 12.10 -5.46
C VAL A 66 -9.28 12.21 -6.11
N GLU A 67 -9.45 11.49 -7.21
CA GLU A 67 -10.73 11.37 -7.91
C GLU A 67 -11.27 9.96 -7.73
N VAL A 68 -12.53 9.85 -7.31
CA VAL A 68 -13.22 8.57 -7.18
C VAL A 68 -13.69 8.12 -8.56
N LYS A 69 -13.11 7.03 -9.09
CA LYS A 69 -13.48 6.50 -10.40
C LYS A 69 -14.85 5.83 -10.41
N ARG A 70 -15.16 5.04 -9.37
CA ARG A 70 -16.44 4.35 -9.20
C ARG A 70 -16.62 3.94 -7.74
N VAL A 71 -17.88 3.87 -7.30
CA VAL A 71 -18.25 3.23 -6.05
C VAL A 71 -18.36 1.72 -6.30
N ILE A 72 -17.80 0.91 -5.41
CA ILE A 72 -18.03 -0.54 -5.40
C ILE A 72 -19.04 -0.79 -4.30
N GLU A 73 -20.27 -1.07 -4.67
CA GLU A 73 -21.31 -1.48 -3.73
C GLU A 73 -20.95 -2.86 -3.16
N PHE A 74 -20.96 -2.95 -1.84
CA PHE A 74 -20.62 -4.17 -1.12
C PHE A 74 -21.91 -4.86 -0.74
N ASP A 75 -22.45 -5.67 -1.64
CA ASP A 75 -23.48 -6.62 -1.25
C ASP A 75 -22.80 -7.79 -0.52
N MET A 76 -23.12 -7.95 0.77
CA MET A 76 -22.54 -9.02 1.59
C MET A 76 -22.98 -10.40 1.13
N GLU A 77 -24.17 -10.53 0.55
CA GLU A 77 -24.74 -11.83 0.16
C GLU A 77 -24.04 -12.39 -1.09
N ASP A 78 -23.71 -11.52 -2.06
CA ASP A 78 -23.20 -11.93 -3.37
C ASP A 78 -21.73 -12.41 -3.33
N ARG A 79 -20.94 -11.95 -2.34
CA ARG A 79 -19.51 -12.30 -2.25
C ARG A 79 -19.22 -13.65 -1.58
N TYR A 80 -20.10 -14.11 -0.70
CA TYR A 80 -20.00 -15.48 -0.19
C TYR A 80 -20.27 -16.47 -1.32
N LEU A 81 -21.34 -16.28 -2.09
CA LEU A 81 -21.68 -17.13 -3.24
C LEU A 81 -20.55 -17.17 -4.28
N THR A 82 -20.08 -16.00 -4.73
CA THR A 82 -19.04 -15.93 -5.78
C THR A 82 -17.67 -16.48 -5.37
N TYR A 83 -17.30 -16.47 -4.08
CA TYR A 83 -16.07 -17.13 -3.61
C TYR A 83 -16.20 -18.65 -3.65
N TRP A 84 -17.32 -19.19 -3.20
CA TRP A 84 -17.57 -20.63 -3.18
C TRP A 84 -17.73 -21.20 -4.59
N GLU A 85 -18.47 -20.52 -5.47
CA GLU A 85 -18.61 -20.91 -6.88
C GLU A 85 -17.26 -20.98 -7.60
N LYS A 86 -16.39 -19.98 -7.40
CA LYS A 86 -15.03 -19.99 -7.99
C LYS A 86 -14.16 -21.11 -7.44
N LYS A 87 -14.34 -21.47 -6.17
CA LYS A 87 -13.61 -22.57 -5.53
C LYS A 87 -14.11 -23.93 -6.04
N GLU A 88 -15.41 -24.10 -6.23
CA GLU A 88 -16.01 -25.33 -6.77
C GLU A 88 -15.63 -25.54 -8.24
N ASN A 89 -15.70 -24.51 -9.07
CA ASN A 89 -15.30 -24.60 -10.48
C ASN A 89 -13.82 -24.98 -10.64
N LYS A 90 -12.92 -24.39 -9.84
CA LYS A 90 -11.50 -24.79 -9.81
C LYS A 90 -11.31 -26.26 -9.42
N ASN A 91 -12.10 -26.75 -8.47
CA ASN A 91 -12.01 -28.15 -8.04
C ASN A 91 -12.61 -29.11 -9.07
N ALA A 92 -13.60 -28.67 -9.86
CA ALA A 92 -14.18 -29.45 -10.94
C ALA A 92 -13.22 -29.57 -12.13
N GLU A 93 -12.57 -28.47 -12.54
CA GLU A 93 -11.58 -28.46 -13.62
C GLU A 93 -10.40 -29.42 -13.34
N ASN A 94 -9.92 -29.45 -12.09
CA ASN A 94 -8.84 -30.34 -11.65
C ASN A 94 -9.25 -31.82 -11.51
N ARG A 95 -10.53 -32.18 -11.66
CA ARG A 95 -11.02 -33.57 -11.59
C ARG A 95 -11.24 -34.19 -12.98
N THR A 96 -11.11 -33.38 -14.03
CA THR A 96 -11.29 -33.77 -15.44
C THR A 96 -9.97 -33.95 -16.21
N GLU A 97 -8.83 -33.74 -15.55
CA GLU A 97 -7.48 -34.12 -16.01
C GLU A 97 -7.03 -35.45 -15.37
#